data_AF-A0AA38XE73-F1
#
_entry.id   AF-A0AA38XE73-F1
#
_cell.length_a   1.000
_cell.length_b   1.000
_cell.length_c   1.000
_cell.angle_alpha   90.00
_cell.angle_beta   90.00
_cell.angle_gamma   90.00
#
_symmetry.space_group_name_H-M   'P 1'
#
loop_
_entity.id
_entity.type
_entity.pdbx_description
1 polymer ?
#
loop_
_entity_poly.entity_id
_entity_poly.type
_entity_poly.pdbx_seq_one_letter_code
_entity_poly.pdbx_strand_id
1 'polypeptide(L)'
;MYQRGREKDFAGFGLAERSREVLSEDLPLPLDDALIAEEVVHFRFFRSTLLWLDIVRSITTGSTPQLSSDHFCVVAAGSQTKLEEVMGCENRVLLQIGRIAVLSHNTSALRHDTPGRQRFDQRADEVGKDTRLGLSEGAMEDVLSSERNPIAVINASDTTGLVTYFFARMGIIYLHLLRYGYQELELLETTIAAAMELLRMSSTSLLPALVCPLFFIGSVAAPGDVPFFRDAFSSPPLLEPALKHRARILPVLEEIWNRRGNSTKLSWNNVLELTYDILLI
;
A
#
# COMPACT_ATOMS: atom_id res chain seq x y z
N MET A 1 12.42 12.50 -15.51
CA MET A 1 11.48 13.39 -16.22
C MET A 1 10.45 13.96 -15.22
N TYR A 2 10.90 14.62 -14.15
CA TYR A 2 10.06 15.07 -13.02
C TYR A 2 10.58 16.38 -12.40
N GLN A 3 10.58 17.48 -13.18
CA GLN A 3 11.12 18.77 -12.72
C GLN A 3 10.08 19.90 -12.67
N ARG A 4 8.83 19.69 -13.12
CA ARG A 4 7.94 20.81 -13.48
C ARG A 4 6.95 21.30 -12.41
N GLY A 5 6.97 20.75 -11.19
CA GLY A 5 6.02 21.13 -10.12
C GLY A 5 6.59 21.92 -8.92
N ARG A 6 7.90 22.18 -8.86
CA ARG A 6 8.59 22.46 -7.57
C ARG A 6 8.37 23.84 -6.93
N GLU A 7 8.12 24.92 -7.67
CA GLU A 7 8.15 26.28 -7.11
C GLU A 7 6.80 26.80 -6.59
N LYS A 8 5.66 26.26 -7.04
CA LYS A 8 4.34 26.80 -6.70
C LYS A 8 3.70 26.20 -5.44
N ASP A 9 4.26 25.12 -4.90
CA ASP A 9 3.63 24.33 -3.83
C ASP A 9 3.81 24.93 -2.43
N PHE A 10 4.86 25.69 -2.16
CA PHE A 10 5.22 26.05 -0.77
C PHE A 10 4.85 27.49 -0.35
N ALA A 11 4.44 28.34 -1.29
CA ALA A 11 4.21 29.77 -1.04
C ALA A 11 3.05 30.06 -0.06
N GLY A 12 2.16 29.08 0.17
CA GLY A 12 0.99 29.23 1.06
C GLY A 12 1.19 28.77 2.51
N PHE A 13 2.33 28.15 2.85
CA PHE A 13 2.47 27.40 4.11
C PHE A 13 3.14 28.14 5.26
N GLY A 14 3.39 29.45 5.15
CA GLY A 14 4.01 30.23 6.24
C GLY A 14 5.44 29.79 6.61
N LEU A 15 6.08 28.97 5.76
CA LEU A 15 7.42 28.43 5.98
C LEU A 15 8.50 29.49 5.79
N ALA A 16 9.54 29.43 6.61
CA ALA A 16 10.74 30.22 6.39
C ALA A 16 11.33 29.92 5.00
N GLU A 17 11.97 30.92 4.39
CA GLU A 17 12.55 30.78 3.03
C GLU A 17 13.54 29.62 2.94
N ARG A 18 14.39 29.48 3.97
CA ARG A 18 15.35 28.38 4.08
C ARG A 18 14.66 27.02 4.20
N SER A 19 13.55 26.91 4.94
CA SER A 19 12.75 25.68 5.02
C SER A 19 12.16 25.31 3.65
N ARG A 20 11.70 26.30 2.89
CA ARG A 20 11.18 26.10 1.53
C ARG A 20 12.26 25.57 0.58
N GLU A 21 13.46 26.14 0.65
CA GLU A 21 14.61 25.67 -0.14
C GLU A 21 14.93 24.21 0.17
N VAL A 22 15.13 23.87 1.46
CA VAL A 22 15.42 22.50 1.92
C VAL A 22 14.36 21.51 1.45
N LEU A 23 13.07 21.87 1.55
CA LEU A 23 11.97 21.00 1.13
C LEU A 23 11.84 20.88 -0.39
N SER A 24 12.13 21.94 -1.14
CA SER A 24 12.01 21.96 -2.60
C SER A 24 13.14 21.21 -3.30
N GLU A 25 14.34 21.27 -2.72
CA GLU A 25 15.54 20.60 -3.24
C GLU A 25 15.78 19.21 -2.62
N ASP A 26 14.95 18.83 -1.64
CA ASP A 26 15.07 17.60 -0.84
C ASP A 26 16.44 17.46 -0.15
N LEU A 27 16.91 18.56 0.45
CA LEU A 27 18.19 18.60 1.14
C LEU A 27 18.13 17.89 2.50
N PRO A 28 19.29 17.42 3.02
CA PRO A 28 19.38 16.91 4.39
C PRO A 28 18.91 17.95 5.42
N LEU A 29 18.54 17.47 6.62
CA LEU A 29 18.13 18.36 7.69
C LEU A 29 19.27 19.32 8.08
N PRO A 30 19.01 20.64 8.16
CA PRO A 30 20.00 21.60 8.63
C PRO A 30 20.25 21.38 10.12
N LEU A 31 21.47 20.97 10.48
CA LEU A 31 21.86 20.72 11.88
C LEU A 31 22.22 22.01 12.64
N ASP A 32 22.39 23.10 11.92
CA ASP A 32 22.82 24.40 12.43
C ASP A 32 21.65 25.30 12.85
N ASP A 33 20.42 24.96 12.48
CA ASP A 33 19.23 25.77 12.76
C ASP A 33 18.05 24.88 13.18
N ALA A 34 17.81 24.83 14.49
CA ALA A 34 16.79 23.98 15.10
C ALA A 34 15.36 24.33 14.64
N LEU A 35 15.07 25.62 14.42
CA LEU A 35 13.73 26.05 14.00
C LEU A 35 13.44 25.61 12.56
N ILE A 36 14.41 25.78 11.67
CA ILE A 36 14.30 25.32 10.28
C ILE A 36 14.22 23.78 10.22
N ALA A 37 15.03 23.09 11.02
CA ALA A 37 14.97 21.63 11.11
C ALA A 37 13.59 21.14 11.56
N GLU A 38 13.01 21.77 12.59
CA GLU A 38 11.68 21.46 13.09
C GLU A 38 10.59 21.70 12.03
N GLU A 39 10.61 22.84 11.33
CA GLU A 39 9.68 23.12 10.23
C GLU A 39 9.78 22.07 9.11
N VAL A 40 11.00 21.71 8.70
CA VAL A 40 11.23 20.71 7.64
C VAL A 40 10.75 19.33 8.07
N VAL A 41 11.04 18.89 9.29
CA VAL A 41 10.60 17.59 9.83
C VAL A 41 9.08 17.52 9.87
N HIS A 42 8.42 18.53 10.45
CA HIS A 42 6.96 18.56 10.53
C HIS A 42 6.31 18.55 9.15
N PHE A 43 6.84 19.32 8.20
CA PHE A 43 6.29 19.37 6.86
C PHE A 43 6.46 18.03 6.12
N ARG A 44 7.64 17.40 6.23
CA ARG A 44 7.90 16.05 5.68
C ARG A 44 6.94 15.02 6.27
N PHE A 45 6.78 15.00 7.58
CA PHE A 45 5.85 14.10 8.26
C PHE A 45 4.40 14.29 7.79
N PHE A 46 3.91 15.54 7.76
CA PHE A 46 2.54 15.86 7.37
C PHE A 46 2.28 15.46 5.91
N ARG A 47 3.20 15.81 5.01
CA ARG A 47 3.07 15.49 3.58
C ARG A 47 3.11 14.00 3.31
N SER A 48 4.00 13.25 3.98
CA SER A 48 4.04 11.79 3.92
C SER A 48 2.76 11.15 4.40
N THR A 49 2.23 11.63 5.53
CA THR A 49 0.97 11.14 6.09
C THR A 49 -0.18 11.37 5.12
N LEU A 50 -0.30 12.57 4.55
CA LEU A 50 -1.32 12.87 3.54
C LEU A 50 -1.19 12.00 2.30
N LEU A 51 0.03 11.78 1.80
CA LEU A 51 0.28 10.94 0.65
C LEU A 51 -0.13 9.48 0.92
N TRP A 52 0.24 8.95 2.09
CA TRP A 52 -0.16 7.61 2.50
C TRP A 52 -1.68 7.46 2.58
N LEU A 53 -2.36 8.40 3.26
CA LEU A 53 -3.81 8.39 3.38
C LEU A 53 -4.52 8.52 2.03
N ASP A 54 -4.00 9.35 1.13
CA ASP A 54 -4.55 9.53 -0.23
C ASP A 54 -4.42 8.24 -1.06
N ILE A 55 -3.29 7.53 -0.97
CA ILE A 55 -3.09 6.24 -1.63
C ILE A 55 -4.03 5.18 -1.05
N VAL A 56 -4.09 5.03 0.28
CA VAL A 56 -4.97 4.05 0.95
C VAL A 56 -6.44 4.32 0.63
N ARG A 57 -6.87 5.59 0.69
CA ARG A 57 -8.22 5.98 0.29
C ARG A 57 -8.49 5.65 -1.18
N SER A 58 -7.52 5.88 -2.06
CA SER A 58 -7.70 5.66 -3.49
C SER A 58 -7.88 4.19 -3.84
N ILE A 59 -7.17 3.29 -3.16
CA ILE A 59 -7.36 1.84 -3.36
C ILE A 59 -8.67 1.32 -2.75
N THR A 60 -9.19 1.93 -1.68
CA THR A 60 -10.47 1.52 -1.06
C THR A 60 -11.70 2.11 -1.74
N THR A 61 -11.54 3.23 -2.45
CA THR A 61 -12.63 3.92 -3.18
C THR A 61 -12.56 3.73 -4.69
N GLY A 62 -11.47 3.18 -5.22
CA GLY A 62 -11.24 3.05 -6.66
C GLY A 62 -10.96 4.36 -7.38
N SER A 63 -10.57 5.41 -6.66
CA SER A 63 -10.19 6.70 -7.24
C SER A 63 -8.71 6.76 -7.62
N THR A 64 -8.33 7.80 -8.37
CA THR A 64 -6.90 8.13 -8.55
C THR A 64 -6.41 8.87 -7.30
N PRO A 65 -5.20 8.58 -6.79
CA PRO A 65 -4.57 9.40 -5.76
C PRO A 65 -4.46 10.85 -6.24
N GLN A 66 -5.09 11.76 -5.51
CA GLN A 66 -5.13 13.18 -5.87
C GLN A 66 -3.74 13.83 -5.81
N LEU A 67 -2.84 13.27 -4.99
CA LEU A 67 -1.48 13.76 -4.80
C LEU A 67 -0.47 13.17 -5.82
N SER A 68 -0.94 12.43 -6.83
CA SER A 68 -0.09 11.66 -7.76
C SER A 68 0.64 12.47 -8.83
N SER A 69 0.13 13.63 -9.24
CA SER A 69 0.69 14.37 -10.40
C SER A 69 2.03 15.05 -10.11
N ASP A 70 2.29 15.44 -8.85
CA ASP A 70 3.45 16.26 -8.49
C ASP A 70 4.19 15.82 -7.21
N HIS A 71 3.60 14.96 -6.37
CA HIS A 71 4.11 14.74 -5.01
C HIS A 71 4.79 13.38 -4.76
N PHE A 72 4.75 12.43 -5.70
CA PHE A 72 5.52 11.19 -5.58
C PHE A 72 7.04 11.39 -5.56
N CYS A 73 7.53 12.53 -6.07
CA CYS A 73 8.96 12.87 -6.02
C CYS A 73 9.46 13.06 -4.59
N VAL A 74 8.59 13.43 -3.66
CA VAL A 74 8.96 13.74 -2.28
C VAL A 74 9.13 12.52 -1.40
N VAL A 75 8.78 11.34 -1.89
CA VAL A 75 9.07 10.06 -1.22
C VAL A 75 9.72 9.10 -2.21
N ALA A 76 10.52 9.62 -3.15
CA ALA A 76 11.30 8.75 -4.03
C ALA A 76 12.24 7.85 -3.20
N ALA A 77 12.73 6.76 -3.79
CA ALA A 77 13.57 5.77 -3.09
C ALA A 77 14.86 6.35 -2.48
N GLY A 78 15.32 7.52 -2.95
CA GLY A 78 16.46 8.26 -2.40
C GLY A 78 16.08 9.55 -1.66
N SER A 79 14.81 9.75 -1.35
CA SER A 79 14.35 10.97 -0.69
C SER A 79 14.76 10.99 0.78
N GLN A 80 14.97 12.19 1.30
CA GLN A 80 15.19 12.40 2.74
C GLN A 80 13.90 12.20 3.55
N THR A 81 12.74 12.20 2.90
CA THR A 81 11.45 11.92 3.53
C THR A 81 11.24 10.40 3.57
N LYS A 82 11.11 9.82 4.76
CA LYS A 82 11.01 8.37 4.98
C LYS A 82 9.62 7.97 5.49
N LEU A 83 8.82 7.31 4.65
CA LEU A 83 7.50 6.77 5.04
C LEU A 83 7.61 5.61 6.03
N GLU A 84 8.78 4.97 6.09
CA GLU A 84 9.10 3.94 7.07
C GLU A 84 8.92 4.48 8.49
N GLU A 85 9.25 5.75 8.72
CA GLU A 85 9.13 6.43 10.02
C GLU A 85 7.68 6.84 10.34
N VAL A 86 6.78 6.86 9.35
CA VAL A 86 5.38 7.28 9.51
C VAL A 86 4.44 6.09 9.64
N MET A 87 4.56 5.12 8.73
CA MET A 87 3.65 3.98 8.60
C MET A 87 4.37 2.62 8.63
N GLY A 88 5.70 2.59 8.77
CA GLY A 88 6.48 1.36 8.80
C GLY A 88 6.78 0.74 7.43
N CYS A 89 6.28 1.31 6.33
CA CYS A 89 6.47 0.76 4.98
C CYS A 89 7.45 1.60 4.17
N GLU A 90 8.32 0.93 3.40
CA GLU A 90 9.24 1.61 2.52
C GLU A 90 8.55 2.46 1.46
N ASN A 91 9.10 3.67 1.27
CA ASN A 91 8.72 4.64 0.26
C ASN A 91 8.40 3.99 -1.09
N ARG A 92 9.31 3.14 -1.57
CA ARG A 92 9.22 2.52 -2.89
C ARG A 92 7.93 1.71 -3.04
N VAL A 93 7.52 0.96 -2.01
CA VAL A 93 6.41 0.02 -2.10
C VAL A 93 5.09 0.79 -2.12
N LEU A 94 4.97 1.80 -1.27
CA LEU A 94 3.81 2.66 -1.26
C LEU A 94 3.65 3.41 -2.59
N LEU A 95 4.75 3.88 -3.19
CA LEU A 95 4.74 4.49 -4.52
C LEU A 95 4.22 3.54 -5.60
N GLN A 96 4.62 2.26 -5.57
CA GLN A 96 4.09 1.28 -6.53
C GLN A 96 2.59 1.04 -6.33
N ILE A 97 2.12 0.96 -5.08
CA ILE A 97 0.69 0.85 -4.79
C ILE A 97 -0.07 2.08 -5.32
N GLY A 98 0.48 3.28 -5.15
CA GLY A 98 -0.05 4.51 -5.73
C GLY A 98 -0.16 4.44 -7.26
N ARG A 99 0.87 3.93 -7.94
CA ARG A 99 0.84 3.72 -9.41
C ARG A 99 -0.22 2.71 -9.83
N ILE A 100 -0.42 1.63 -9.06
CA ILE A 100 -1.49 0.65 -9.29
C ILE A 100 -2.86 1.32 -9.08
N ALA A 101 -3.01 2.20 -8.10
CA ALA A 101 -4.25 2.96 -7.89
C ALA A 101 -4.57 3.90 -9.07
N VAL A 102 -3.57 4.61 -9.60
CA VAL A 102 -3.71 5.42 -10.83
C VAL A 102 -4.14 4.55 -12.01
N LEU A 103 -3.62 3.32 -12.11
CA LEU A 103 -4.02 2.37 -13.14
C LEU A 103 -5.51 1.95 -12.97
N SER A 104 -5.95 1.65 -11.75
CA SER A 104 -7.35 1.26 -11.44
C SER A 104 -8.37 2.25 -12.01
N HIS A 105 -8.24 3.54 -11.67
CA HIS A 105 -9.17 4.58 -12.08
C HIS A 105 -9.17 4.84 -13.60
N ASN A 106 -7.99 4.89 -14.23
CA ASN A 106 -7.88 5.15 -15.67
C ASN A 106 -8.49 4.04 -16.53
N THR A 107 -8.86 2.89 -15.94
CA THR A 107 -9.25 1.71 -16.69
C THR A 107 -10.72 1.31 -16.51
N SER A 108 -11.44 1.89 -15.56
CA SER A 108 -12.91 1.72 -15.49
C SER A 108 -13.58 2.25 -16.77
N ALA A 109 -13.01 3.27 -17.41
CA ALA A 109 -13.49 3.85 -18.68
C ALA A 109 -13.03 3.10 -19.95
N LEU A 110 -11.89 2.39 -19.92
CA LEU A 110 -11.26 1.76 -21.10
C LEU A 110 -11.60 0.27 -21.28
N ARG A 111 -12.27 -0.38 -20.31
CA ARG A 111 -12.58 -1.82 -20.36
C ARG A 111 -13.70 -2.21 -21.33
N HIS A 112 -14.33 -1.25 -21.99
CA HIS A 112 -15.46 -1.51 -22.88
C HIS A 112 -15.04 -1.90 -24.31
N ASP A 113 -13.77 -1.72 -24.71
CA ASP A 113 -13.28 -2.14 -26.01
C ASP A 113 -11.98 -2.98 -25.94
N THR A 114 -11.75 -3.80 -26.97
CA THR A 114 -10.57 -4.67 -27.10
C THR A 114 -9.23 -3.92 -27.03
N PRO A 115 -9.03 -2.77 -27.71
CA PRO A 115 -7.76 -2.04 -27.63
C PRO A 115 -7.51 -1.42 -26.25
N GLY A 116 -8.54 -1.01 -25.52
CA GLY A 116 -8.43 -0.52 -24.15
C GLY A 116 -8.02 -1.63 -23.17
N ARG A 117 -8.53 -2.85 -23.35
CA ARG A 117 -8.09 -4.03 -22.57
C ARG A 117 -6.61 -4.36 -22.81
N GLN A 118 -6.15 -4.34 -24.06
CA GLN A 118 -4.74 -4.60 -24.38
C GLN A 118 -3.80 -3.53 -23.79
N ARG A 119 -4.19 -2.25 -23.84
CA ARG A 119 -3.42 -1.16 -23.21
C ARG A 119 -3.37 -1.29 -21.70
N PHE A 120 -4.47 -1.74 -21.07
CA PHE A 120 -4.50 -2.03 -19.65
C PHE A 120 -3.54 -3.16 -19.31
N ASP A 121 -3.63 -4.29 -20.01
CA ASP A 121 -2.78 -5.46 -19.76
C ASP A 121 -1.30 -5.10 -19.92
N GLN A 122 -0.93 -4.35 -20.96
CA GLN A 122 0.43 -3.86 -21.14
C GLN A 122 0.89 -2.99 -19.96
N ARG A 123 0.08 -2.02 -19.54
CA ARG A 123 0.43 -1.11 -18.45
C ARG A 123 0.44 -1.81 -17.08
N ALA A 124 -0.43 -2.79 -16.89
CA ALA A 124 -0.43 -3.67 -15.72
C ALA A 124 0.82 -4.56 -15.69
N ASP A 125 1.26 -5.07 -16.84
CA ASP A 125 2.50 -5.84 -16.96
C ASP A 125 3.73 -4.97 -16.70
N GLU A 126 3.75 -3.73 -17.19
CA GLU A 126 4.81 -2.74 -16.91
C GLU A 126 4.86 -2.40 -15.42
N VAL A 127 3.74 -1.98 -14.81
CA VAL A 127 3.67 -1.68 -13.37
C VAL A 127 3.99 -2.91 -12.53
N GLY A 128 3.54 -4.10 -12.94
CA GLY A 128 3.83 -5.36 -12.25
C GLY A 128 5.30 -5.75 -12.33
N LYS A 129 5.96 -5.54 -13.46
CA LYS A 129 7.41 -5.73 -13.62
C LYS A 129 8.19 -4.73 -12.77
N ASP A 130 7.87 -3.44 -12.86
CA ASP A 130 8.49 -2.39 -12.05
C ASP A 130 8.29 -2.63 -10.55
N THR A 131 7.12 -3.12 -10.16
CA THR A 131 6.83 -3.49 -8.77
C THR A 131 7.73 -4.63 -8.35
N ARG A 132 7.79 -5.74 -9.09
CA ARG A 132 8.65 -6.88 -8.75
C ARG A 132 10.14 -6.52 -8.77
N LEU A 133 10.60 -5.74 -9.74
CA LEU A 133 11.99 -5.28 -9.85
C LEU A 133 12.35 -4.33 -8.71
N GLY A 134 11.53 -3.32 -8.44
CA GLY A 134 11.76 -2.38 -7.35
C GLY A 134 11.73 -3.06 -5.97
N LEU A 135 10.99 -4.15 -5.84
CA LEU A 135 10.97 -5.03 -4.67
C LEU A 135 12.22 -5.94 -4.58
N SER A 136 12.78 -6.35 -5.73
CA SER A 136 14.02 -7.15 -5.83
C SER A 136 15.29 -6.32 -5.61
N GLU A 137 15.31 -5.04 -6.00
CA GLU A 137 16.49 -4.16 -5.89
C GLU A 137 16.72 -3.59 -4.47
N GLY A 138 16.02 -4.09 -3.46
CA GLY A 138 16.23 -3.74 -2.04
C GLY A 138 16.86 -4.90 -1.27
N ALA A 139 17.22 -4.68 0.00
CA ALA A 139 17.60 -5.75 0.94
C ALA A 139 16.53 -6.86 1.09
N MET A 140 15.38 -6.70 0.43
CA MET A 140 14.32 -7.67 0.25
C MET A 140 14.58 -8.72 -0.85
N GLU A 141 15.68 -8.68 -1.60
CA GLU A 141 16.01 -9.75 -2.56
C GLU A 141 16.12 -11.11 -1.85
N ASP A 142 16.74 -11.17 -0.67
CA ASP A 142 16.80 -12.38 0.15
C ASP A 142 15.44 -12.74 0.76
N VAL A 143 14.54 -11.78 0.99
CA VAL A 143 13.21 -12.02 1.61
C VAL A 143 12.17 -12.46 0.58
N LEU A 144 12.27 -11.96 -0.66
CA LEU A 144 11.35 -12.25 -1.76
C LEU A 144 11.83 -13.40 -2.63
N SER A 145 13.14 -13.59 -2.77
CA SER A 145 13.75 -14.74 -3.46
C SER A 145 13.89 -15.96 -2.54
N SER A 146 13.85 -15.77 -1.21
CA SER A 146 13.71 -16.88 -0.26
C SER A 146 12.26 -17.37 -0.27
N GLU A 147 11.91 -18.06 -1.34
CA GLU A 147 10.86 -19.06 -1.35
C GLU A 147 11.20 -20.28 -0.44
N ARG A 148 12.27 -20.21 0.37
CA ARG A 148 12.79 -21.34 1.15
C ARG A 148 12.99 -21.10 2.65
N ASN A 149 12.92 -19.88 3.18
CA ASN A 149 13.09 -19.70 4.63
C ASN A 149 12.43 -18.43 5.21
N PRO A 150 11.14 -18.50 5.59
CA PRO A 150 10.42 -17.45 6.33
C PRO A 150 11.14 -16.99 7.62
N ILE A 151 11.96 -17.87 8.21
CA ILE A 151 12.70 -17.62 9.45
C ILE A 151 13.81 -16.55 9.26
N ALA A 152 14.39 -16.43 8.05
CA ALA A 152 15.41 -15.42 7.79
C ALA A 152 14.85 -13.99 7.84
N VAL A 153 13.57 -13.82 7.46
CA VAL A 153 12.85 -12.54 7.47
C VAL A 153 12.57 -12.07 8.90
N ILE A 154 12.23 -13.00 9.78
CA ILE A 154 11.91 -12.72 11.20
C ILE A 154 13.18 -12.49 12.03
N ASN A 155 14.30 -13.12 11.65
CA ASN A 155 15.57 -12.98 12.34
C ASN A 155 16.28 -11.63 12.07
N ALA A 156 15.93 -10.93 11.01
CA ALA A 156 16.19 -9.51 10.92
C ALA A 156 15.20 -8.82 11.86
N SER A 157 15.69 -8.21 12.94
CA SER A 157 14.92 -7.45 13.92
C SER A 157 14.24 -6.18 13.34
N ASP A 158 13.95 -6.17 12.05
CA ASP A 158 13.50 -5.03 11.27
C ASP A 158 11.99 -5.12 11.02
N THR A 159 11.23 -4.47 11.91
CA THR A 159 9.77 -4.33 11.77
C THR A 159 9.40 -3.65 10.45
N THR A 160 10.23 -2.70 9.97
CA THR A 160 10.01 -2.00 8.71
C THR A 160 10.08 -2.96 7.52
N GLY A 161 11.06 -3.87 7.50
CA GLY A 161 11.18 -4.91 6.48
C GLY A 161 9.94 -5.81 6.42
N LEU A 162 9.41 -6.23 7.57
CA LEU A 162 8.19 -7.04 7.64
C LEU A 162 6.95 -6.28 7.16
N VAL A 163 6.73 -5.04 7.62
CA VAL A 163 5.61 -4.21 7.16
C VAL A 163 5.70 -3.99 5.65
N THR A 164 6.89 -3.65 5.16
CA THR A 164 7.16 -3.45 3.73
C THR A 164 6.87 -4.69 2.92
N TYR A 165 7.25 -5.87 3.40
CA TYR A 165 6.92 -7.15 2.78
C TYR A 165 5.41 -7.34 2.62
N PHE A 166 4.62 -7.09 3.67
CA PHE A 166 3.17 -7.25 3.60
C PHE A 166 2.50 -6.24 2.66
N PHE A 167 2.96 -4.99 2.64
CA PHE A 167 2.50 -4.00 1.66
C PHE A 167 2.88 -4.39 0.22
N ALA A 168 4.03 -5.00 0.02
CA ALA A 168 4.44 -5.51 -1.28
C ALA A 168 3.52 -6.63 -1.78
N ARG A 169 3.23 -7.62 -0.90
CA ARG A 169 2.29 -8.71 -1.18
C ARG A 169 0.89 -8.17 -1.46
N MET A 170 0.43 -7.20 -0.69
CA MET A 170 -0.82 -6.47 -0.93
C MET A 170 -0.84 -5.84 -2.32
N GLY A 171 0.23 -5.15 -2.75
CA GLY A 171 0.30 -4.53 -4.08
C GLY A 171 0.16 -5.55 -5.21
N ILE A 172 0.81 -6.72 -5.10
CA ILE A 172 0.69 -7.82 -6.07
C ILE A 172 -0.76 -8.32 -6.12
N ILE A 173 -1.37 -8.58 -4.96
CA ILE A 173 -2.76 -9.03 -4.85
C ILE A 173 -3.70 -7.98 -5.45
N TYR A 174 -3.51 -6.70 -5.14
CA TYR A 174 -4.34 -5.63 -5.67
C TYR A 174 -4.28 -5.57 -7.20
N LEU A 175 -3.08 -5.64 -7.78
CA LEU A 175 -2.91 -5.67 -9.23
C LEU A 175 -3.61 -6.88 -9.88
N HIS A 176 -3.54 -8.06 -9.24
CA HIS A 176 -4.27 -9.25 -9.67
C HIS A 176 -5.77 -9.04 -9.63
N LEU A 177 -6.31 -8.54 -8.51
CA LEU A 177 -7.73 -8.26 -8.34
C LEU A 177 -8.25 -7.25 -9.36
N LEU A 178 -7.43 -6.28 -9.77
CA LEU A 178 -7.79 -5.38 -10.86
C LEU A 178 -7.88 -6.13 -12.20
N ARG A 179 -6.97 -7.05 -12.51
CA ARG A 179 -6.90 -7.72 -13.82
C ARG A 179 -7.89 -8.87 -13.97
N TYR A 180 -7.96 -9.74 -12.98
CA TYR A 180 -8.71 -11.00 -13.01
C TYR A 180 -9.89 -11.02 -12.04
N GLY A 181 -10.07 -9.98 -11.22
CA GLY A 181 -11.03 -10.05 -10.11
C GLY A 181 -10.64 -11.19 -9.17
N TYR A 182 -11.64 -11.96 -8.73
CA TYR A 182 -11.42 -13.15 -7.88
C TYR A 182 -11.26 -14.44 -8.70
N GLN A 183 -10.97 -14.33 -9.99
CA GLN A 183 -10.62 -15.46 -10.84
C GLN A 183 -9.11 -15.72 -10.79
N GLU A 184 -8.70 -16.92 -11.20
CA GLU A 184 -7.28 -17.30 -11.33
C GLU A 184 -6.47 -17.10 -10.03
N LEU A 185 -7.08 -17.33 -8.86
CA LEU A 185 -6.41 -17.14 -7.56
C LEU A 185 -5.28 -18.14 -7.32
N GLU A 186 -5.23 -19.24 -8.07
CA GLU A 186 -4.10 -20.16 -8.14
C GLU A 186 -2.79 -19.46 -8.54
N LEU A 187 -2.86 -18.36 -9.31
CA LEU A 187 -1.68 -17.55 -9.65
C LEU A 187 -1.09 -16.81 -8.44
N LEU A 188 -1.88 -16.66 -7.37
CA LEU A 188 -1.48 -16.02 -6.12
C LEU A 188 -1.13 -17.03 -5.02
N GLU A 189 -1.24 -18.35 -5.25
CA GLU A 189 -1.12 -19.37 -4.20
C GLU A 189 0.19 -19.24 -3.42
N THR A 190 1.32 -19.12 -4.11
CA THR A 190 2.64 -18.95 -3.47
C THR A 190 2.77 -17.62 -2.71
N THR A 191 2.18 -16.56 -3.25
CA THR A 191 2.18 -15.22 -2.65
C THR A 191 1.37 -15.20 -1.36
N ILE A 192 0.20 -15.86 -1.34
CA ILE A 192 -0.69 -15.96 -0.19
C ILE A 192 -0.08 -16.89 0.86
N ALA A 193 0.40 -18.08 0.46
CA ALA A 193 1.00 -19.05 1.36
C ALA A 193 2.18 -18.44 2.15
N ALA A 194 3.11 -17.79 1.46
CA ALA A 194 4.26 -17.15 2.11
C ALA A 194 3.85 -16.01 3.07
N ALA A 195 2.85 -15.21 2.69
CA ALA A 195 2.31 -14.17 3.57
C ALA A 195 1.65 -14.77 4.82
N MET A 196 0.88 -15.86 4.66
CA MET A 196 0.19 -16.53 5.76
C MET A 196 1.15 -17.22 6.73
N GLU A 197 2.23 -17.83 6.25
CA GLU A 197 3.27 -18.40 7.11
C GLU A 197 3.89 -17.31 8.01
N LEU A 198 4.28 -16.18 7.42
CA LEU A 198 4.86 -15.07 8.17
C LEU A 198 3.84 -14.42 9.12
N LEU A 199 2.58 -14.25 8.73
CA LEU A 199 1.53 -13.70 9.60
C LEU A 199 1.34 -14.55 10.86
N ARG A 200 1.37 -15.88 10.73
CA ARG A 200 1.21 -16.80 11.86
C ARG A 200 2.39 -16.78 12.84
N MET A 201 3.58 -16.44 12.34
CA MET A 201 4.80 -16.34 13.14
C MET A 201 5.04 -14.93 13.70
N SER A 202 4.33 -13.93 13.17
CA SER A 202 4.49 -12.52 13.55
C SER A 202 3.83 -12.21 14.88
N SER A 203 4.38 -11.23 15.59
CA SER A 203 3.76 -10.69 16.81
C SER A 203 2.43 -10.01 16.48
N THR A 204 1.42 -10.18 17.35
CA THR A 204 0.13 -9.48 17.23
C THR A 204 0.28 -7.96 17.33
N SER A 205 1.37 -7.46 17.94
CA SER A 205 1.70 -6.04 17.99
C SER A 205 1.96 -5.41 16.62
N LEU A 206 2.24 -6.22 15.59
CA LEU A 206 2.46 -5.77 14.21
C LEU A 206 1.14 -5.47 13.48
N LEU A 207 0.04 -6.14 13.88
CA LEU A 207 -1.23 -6.10 13.16
C LEU A 207 -1.77 -4.68 12.90
N PRO A 208 -1.67 -3.70 13.83
CA PRO A 208 -2.15 -2.34 13.56
C PRO A 208 -1.45 -1.66 12.38
N ALA A 209 -0.18 -1.96 12.13
CA ALA A 209 0.55 -1.45 10.95
C ALA A 209 0.15 -2.17 9.65
N LEU A 210 -0.55 -3.31 9.77
CA LEU A 210 -0.91 -4.18 8.66
C LEU A 210 -2.40 -4.18 8.33
N VAL A 211 -3.20 -3.26 8.84
CA VAL A 211 -4.66 -3.23 8.60
C VAL A 211 -4.99 -3.29 7.10
N CYS A 212 -4.33 -2.45 6.29
CA CYS A 212 -4.52 -2.45 4.84
C CYS A 212 -4.03 -3.75 4.18
N PRO A 213 -2.77 -4.21 4.38
CA PRO A 213 -2.34 -5.50 3.86
C PRO A 213 -3.22 -6.69 4.26
N LEU A 214 -3.63 -6.77 5.53
CA LEU A 214 -4.47 -7.84 6.07
C LEU A 214 -5.83 -7.89 5.38
N PHE A 215 -6.41 -6.75 5.03
CA PHE A 215 -7.66 -6.71 4.28
C PHE A 215 -7.52 -7.38 2.90
N PHE A 216 -6.50 -7.00 2.13
CA PHE A 216 -6.30 -7.56 0.79
C PHE A 216 -5.86 -9.02 0.82
N ILE A 217 -4.98 -9.41 1.74
CA ILE A 217 -4.60 -10.82 1.89
C ILE A 217 -5.80 -11.64 2.35
N GLY A 218 -6.57 -11.11 3.32
CA GLY A 218 -7.79 -11.72 3.83
C GLY A 218 -8.86 -11.89 2.76
N SER A 219 -9.03 -10.93 1.86
CA SER A 219 -10.06 -11.00 0.81
C SER A 219 -9.83 -12.16 -0.17
N VAL A 220 -8.56 -12.51 -0.43
CA VAL A 220 -8.17 -13.65 -1.29
C VAL A 220 -7.84 -14.92 -0.52
N ALA A 221 -7.89 -14.90 0.81
CA ALA A 221 -7.54 -16.04 1.67
C ALA A 221 -8.24 -17.34 1.25
N ALA A 222 -7.53 -18.46 1.42
CA ALA A 222 -8.09 -19.79 1.24
C ALA A 222 -9.07 -20.11 2.39
N PRO A 223 -10.03 -21.03 2.19
CA PRO A 223 -11.01 -21.38 3.23
C PRO A 223 -10.40 -21.78 4.57
N GLY A 224 -9.23 -22.43 4.55
CA GLY A 224 -8.49 -22.82 5.77
C GLY A 224 -7.85 -21.66 6.52
N ASP A 225 -7.62 -20.53 5.85
CA ASP A 225 -7.01 -19.33 6.43
C ASP A 225 -8.04 -18.33 6.98
N VAL A 226 -9.30 -18.42 6.53
CA VAL A 226 -10.40 -17.54 6.99
C VAL A 226 -10.50 -17.41 8.51
N PRO A 227 -10.37 -18.48 9.33
CA PRO A 227 -10.42 -18.36 10.78
C PRO A 227 -9.37 -17.41 11.37
N PHE A 228 -8.18 -17.33 10.76
CA PHE A 228 -7.14 -16.39 11.20
C PHE A 228 -7.60 -14.93 11.07
N PHE A 229 -8.19 -14.57 9.93
CA PHE A 229 -8.66 -13.20 9.71
C PHE A 229 -9.87 -12.85 10.57
N ARG A 230 -10.77 -13.82 10.81
CA ARG A 230 -11.86 -13.66 11.78
C ARG A 230 -11.33 -13.31 13.16
N ASP A 231 -10.38 -14.09 13.66
CA ASP A 231 -9.78 -13.88 14.98
C ASP A 231 -9.06 -12.53 15.06
N ALA A 232 -8.22 -12.23 14.07
CA ALA A 232 -7.47 -10.98 13.99
C ALA A 232 -8.38 -9.74 14.02
N PHE A 233 -9.45 -9.71 13.23
CA PHE A 233 -10.36 -8.55 13.16
C PHE A 233 -11.47 -8.55 14.22
N SER A 234 -11.64 -9.62 15.01
CA SER A 234 -12.64 -9.70 16.10
C SER A 234 -12.07 -9.37 17.47
N SER A 235 -10.76 -9.15 17.58
CA SER A 235 -10.08 -8.98 18.87
C SER A 235 -9.03 -7.85 18.82
N PRO A 236 -8.60 -7.34 19.99
CA PRO A 236 -7.46 -6.44 20.07
C PRO A 236 -6.18 -7.11 19.50
N PRO A 237 -5.29 -6.35 18.84
CA PRO A 237 -5.27 -4.88 18.78
C PRO A 237 -6.02 -4.28 17.57
N LEU A 238 -6.61 -5.08 16.67
CA LEU A 238 -7.30 -4.53 15.50
C LEU A 238 -8.70 -4.00 15.86
N LEU A 239 -9.43 -4.72 16.70
CA LEU A 239 -10.72 -4.26 17.20
C LEU A 239 -10.52 -3.32 18.39
N GLU A 240 -10.24 -2.06 18.08
CA GLU A 240 -10.05 -1.01 19.08
C GLU A 240 -11.25 -0.05 19.12
N PRO A 241 -11.88 0.21 20.29
CA PRO A 241 -13.08 1.05 20.39
C PRO A 241 -12.93 2.48 19.83
N ALA A 242 -11.72 3.03 19.85
CA ALA A 242 -11.40 4.35 19.30
C ALA A 242 -11.42 4.38 17.75
N LEU A 243 -11.18 3.23 17.11
CA LEU A 243 -11.02 3.08 15.66
C LEU A 243 -12.22 2.34 15.07
N LYS A 244 -13.41 2.95 15.20
CA LYS A 244 -14.70 2.36 14.83
C LYS A 244 -14.77 1.84 13.40
N HIS A 245 -13.99 2.40 12.47
CA HIS A 245 -13.92 1.94 11.09
C HIS A 245 -13.38 0.51 10.97
N ARG A 246 -12.48 0.07 11.87
CA ARG A 246 -11.89 -1.27 11.84
C ARG A 246 -12.92 -2.37 12.12
N ALA A 247 -13.93 -2.10 12.95
CA ALA A 247 -15.03 -3.04 13.22
C ALA A 247 -15.86 -3.39 11.97
N ARG A 248 -15.78 -2.58 10.91
CA ARG A 248 -16.49 -2.79 9.64
C ARG A 248 -15.73 -3.68 8.66
N ILE A 249 -14.44 -3.91 8.90
CA ILE A 249 -13.58 -4.67 7.98
C ILE A 249 -14.02 -6.14 7.92
N LEU A 250 -14.24 -6.77 9.07
CA LEU A 250 -14.64 -8.18 9.10
C LEU A 250 -15.99 -8.45 8.41
N PRO A 251 -17.07 -7.68 8.65
CA PRO A 251 -18.31 -7.83 7.89
C PRO A 251 -18.12 -7.75 6.36
N VAL A 252 -17.22 -6.89 5.88
CA VAL A 252 -16.91 -6.80 4.44
C VAL A 252 -16.19 -8.05 3.96
N LEU A 253 -15.20 -8.55 4.70
CA LEU A 253 -14.50 -9.80 4.36
C LEU A 253 -15.45 -10.99 4.31
N GLU A 254 -16.38 -11.11 5.27
CA GLU A 254 -17.42 -12.16 5.27
C GLU A 254 -18.27 -12.11 4.00
N GLU A 255 -18.69 -10.92 3.58
CA GLU A 255 -19.46 -10.76 2.36
C GLU A 255 -18.65 -11.10 1.10
N ILE A 256 -17.36 -10.76 1.06
CA ILE A 256 -16.46 -11.16 -0.04
C ILE A 256 -16.35 -12.68 -0.09
N TRP A 257 -16.08 -13.36 1.03
CA TRP A 257 -15.96 -14.81 1.09
C TRP A 257 -17.26 -15.51 0.69
N ASN A 258 -18.41 -14.99 1.15
CA ASN A 258 -19.73 -15.49 0.77
C ASN A 258 -19.99 -15.34 -0.73
N ARG A 259 -19.69 -14.18 -1.33
CA ARG A 259 -19.86 -13.96 -2.77
C ARG A 259 -18.92 -14.81 -3.62
N ARG A 260 -17.68 -15.05 -3.16
CA ARG A 260 -16.73 -15.94 -3.84
C ARG A 260 -17.25 -17.39 -3.90
N GLY A 261 -17.92 -17.85 -2.85
CA GLY A 261 -18.53 -19.19 -2.82
C GLY A 261 -19.76 -19.35 -3.72
N ASN A 262 -20.50 -18.26 -3.95
CA ASN A 262 -21.82 -18.29 -4.59
C ASN A 262 -21.86 -17.70 -6.01
N SER A 263 -20.86 -16.91 -6.43
CA SER A 263 -20.84 -16.18 -7.70
C SER A 263 -19.56 -16.42 -8.49
N THR A 264 -19.69 -16.70 -9.78
CA THR A 264 -18.56 -16.93 -10.70
C THR A 264 -17.93 -15.65 -11.25
N LYS A 265 -18.46 -14.46 -10.93
CA LYS A 265 -18.02 -13.18 -11.50
C LYS A 265 -17.87 -12.05 -10.48
N LEU A 266 -17.36 -12.34 -9.29
CA LEU A 266 -17.00 -11.28 -8.35
C LEU A 266 -15.79 -10.48 -8.88
N SER A 267 -15.97 -9.18 -9.07
CA SER A 267 -14.91 -8.25 -9.47
C SER A 267 -14.47 -7.36 -8.32
N TRP A 268 -13.30 -6.73 -8.43
CA TRP A 268 -12.86 -5.73 -7.45
C TRP A 268 -13.83 -4.54 -7.32
N ASN A 269 -14.48 -4.14 -8.41
CA ASN A 269 -15.48 -3.05 -8.37
C ASN A 269 -16.66 -3.36 -7.44
N ASN A 270 -17.07 -4.63 -7.36
CA ASN A 270 -18.13 -5.03 -6.42
C ASN A 270 -17.68 -4.94 -4.96
N VAL A 271 -16.37 -5.02 -4.70
CA VAL A 271 -15.80 -4.84 -3.36
C VAL A 271 -15.69 -3.37 -3.01
N LEU A 272 -15.37 -2.50 -3.97
CA LEU A 272 -15.35 -1.05 -3.78
C LEU A 272 -16.69 -0.49 -3.28
N GLU A 273 -17.81 -1.08 -3.71
CA GLU A 273 -19.16 -0.75 -3.22
C GLU A 273 -19.33 -1.06 -1.72
N LEU A 274 -18.59 -2.03 -1.19
CA LEU A 274 -18.61 -2.43 0.22
C LEU A 274 -17.63 -1.61 1.07
N THR A 275 -16.61 -0.99 0.46
CA THR A 275 -15.51 -0.31 1.15
C THR A 275 -15.48 1.21 0.98
N TYR A 276 -16.45 1.81 0.29
CA TYR A 276 -16.44 3.23 -0.11
C TYR A 276 -16.21 4.24 1.04
N ASP A 277 -16.57 3.87 2.27
CA ASP A 277 -16.45 4.70 3.47
C ASP A 277 -15.66 4.00 4.60
N ILE A 278 -14.83 3.02 4.25
CA ILE A 278 -13.89 2.36 5.17
C ILE A 278 -12.47 2.81 4.82
N LEU A 279 -11.81 3.41 5.80
CA LEU A 279 -10.38 3.73 5.72
C LEU A 279 -9.59 2.56 6.32
N LEU A 280 -8.72 1.93 5.54
CA LEU A 280 -7.91 0.79 5.99
C LEU A 280 -6.65 1.25 6.73
N ILE A 281 -6.82 1.86 7.90
CA ILE A 281 -5.74 2.29 8.79
C ILE A 281 -5.91 1.77 10.21
#